data_AF-A0A946GCM6-F1
#
_entry.id   AF-A0A946GCM6-F1
#
_cell.length_a   1.000
_cell.length_b   1.000
_cell.length_c   1.000
_cell.angle_alpha   90.00
_cell.angle_beta   90.00
_cell.angle_gamma   90.00
#
_symmetry.space_group_name_H-M   'P 1'
#
loop_
_entity.id
_entity.type
_entity.pdbx_description
1 polymer ?
#
loop_
_entity_poly.entity_id
_entity_poly.type
_entity_poly.pdbx_seq_one_letter_code
_entity_poly.pdbx_strand_id
1 'polypeptide(L)' 'MSEADVDRFVADLKSDEGLRDELAGHASGIGSIVAFATDKGYDITTEEASAYI' A
#
# COMPACT_ATOMS: atom_id res chain seq x y z
N MET A 1 -3.10 -14.57 -5.21
CA MET A 1 -2.84 -13.33 -4.47
C MET A 1 -3.05 -13.67 -3.01
N SER A 2 -2.00 -13.50 -2.20
CA SER A 2 -2.03 -13.85 -0.78
C SER A 2 -2.14 -12.56 0.02
N GLU A 3 -3.14 -12.50 0.91
CA GLU A 3 -3.35 -11.51 1.97
C GLU A 3 -2.04 -11.03 2.65
N ALA A 4 -1.02 -11.89 2.65
CA ALA A 4 0.33 -11.63 3.13
C ALA A 4 1.01 -10.38 2.54
N ASP A 5 0.78 -10.02 1.27
CA ASP A 5 1.46 -8.86 0.65
C ASP A 5 0.86 -7.53 1.10
N VAL A 6 -0.46 -7.50 1.32
CA VAL A 6 -1.18 -6.35 1.91
C VAL A 6 -0.77 -6.15 3.35
N ASP A 7 -0.75 -7.22 4.13
CA ASP A 7 -0.32 -7.15 5.53
C ASP A 7 1.13 -6.68 5.65
N ARG A 8 2.02 -7.13 4.76
CA ARG A 8 3.39 -6.63 4.68
C ARG A 8 3.42 -5.14 4.36
N PHE A 9 2.71 -4.73 3.32
CA PHE A 9 2.66 -3.34 2.90
C PHE A 9 2.15 -2.42 4.01
N VAL A 10 1.09 -2.84 4.72
CA VAL A 10 0.53 -2.10 5.86
C VAL A 10 1.49 -2.11 7.06
N ALA A 11 2.18 -3.22 7.33
CA ALA A 11 3.18 -3.30 8.39
C ALA A 11 4.39 -2.39 8.10
N ASP A 12 4.84 -2.36 6.85
CA ASP A 12 5.92 -1.50 6.38
C ASP A 12 5.48 -0.04 6.44
N LEU A 13 4.26 0.31 6.00
CA LEU A 13 3.68 1.66 6.17
C LEU A 13 3.60 2.14 7.62
N LYS A 14 3.39 1.21 8.57
CA LYS A 14 3.33 1.52 10.00
C LYS A 14 4.71 1.64 10.64
N SER A 15 5.69 0.93 10.09
CA SER A 15 7.05 0.86 10.65
C SER A 15 8.03 1.83 9.96
N ASP A 16 7.70 2.26 8.74
CA ASP A 16 8.51 3.15 7.90
C ASP A 16 7.74 4.46 7.63
N GLU A 17 8.09 5.49 8.41
CA GLU A 17 7.51 6.82 8.27
C GLU A 17 7.81 7.45 6.90
N GLY A 18 8.96 7.12 6.27
CA GLY A 18 9.31 7.64 4.95
C GLY A 18 8.40 7.06 3.87
N LEU A 19 8.16 5.76 3.91
CA LEU A 19 7.19 5.09 3.04
C LEU A 19 5.78 5.68 3.23
N ARG A 20 5.41 5.99 4.48
CA ARG A 20 4.11 6.58 4.81
C ARG A 20 3.96 8.00 4.31
N ASP A 21 5.00 8.82 4.44
CA ASP A 21 4.98 10.20 3.96
C ASP A 21 5.01 10.27 2.43
N GLU A 22 5.79 9.39 1.76
CA GLU A 22 5.75 9.22 0.31
C GLU A 22 4.35 8.82 -0.16
N LEU A 23 3.75 7.80 0.48
CA LEU A 23 2.40 7.38 0.17
C LEU A 23 1.41 8.50 0.44
N ALA A 24 1.48 9.21 1.56
CA ALA A 24 0.56 10.31 1.89
C ALA A 24 0.66 11.47 0.89
N GLY A 25 1.85 11.73 0.33
CA GLY A 25 2.04 12.69 -0.75
C GLY A 25 1.46 12.24 -2.10
N HIS A 26 1.33 10.93 -2.33
CA HIS A 26 0.85 10.33 -3.57
C HIS A 26 -0.59 9.76 -3.51
N ALA A 27 -1.13 9.55 -2.31
CA ALA A 27 -2.40 8.87 -2.07
C ALA A 27 -3.57 9.82 -2.33
N SER A 28 -3.89 10.01 -3.61
CA SER A 28 -5.12 10.69 -4.04
C SER A 28 -6.33 9.74 -4.11
N GLY A 29 -6.13 8.44 -3.90
CA GLY A 29 -7.17 7.41 -3.91
C GLY A 29 -6.60 5.99 -3.87
N ILE A 30 -7.48 4.99 -3.73
CA ILE A 30 -7.09 3.57 -3.60
C ILE A 30 -6.25 3.09 -4.79
N GLY A 31 -6.55 3.55 -6.00
CA GLY A 31 -5.76 3.22 -7.19
C GLY A 31 -4.32 3.73 -7.15
N SER A 32 -4.10 4.90 -6.54
CA SER A 32 -2.75 5.47 -6.33
C SER A 32 -1.95 4.66 -5.32
N ILE A 33 -2.63 4.14 -4.28
CA ILE A 33 -2.01 3.31 -3.23
C ILE A 33 -1.56 1.98 -3.82
N VAL A 34 -2.41 1.34 -4.62
CA VAL A 34 -2.08 0.11 -5.33
C VAL A 34 -0.90 0.32 -6.28
N ALA A 35 -0.96 1.35 -7.11
CA ALA A 35 0.14 1.65 -8.04
C ALA A 35 1.47 1.92 -7.31
N PHE A 36 1.43 2.64 -6.19
CA PHE A 36 2.61 2.88 -5.35
C PHE A 36 3.17 1.57 -4.77
N ALA A 37 2.30 0.71 -4.26
CA ALA A 37 2.73 -0.57 -3.72
C ALA A 37 3.29 -1.50 -4.80
N THR A 38 2.69 -1.55 -5.98
CA THR A 38 3.21 -2.28 -7.15
C THR A 38 4.58 -1.77 -7.57
N ASP A 39 4.80 -0.45 -7.57
CA ASP A 39 6.11 0.16 -7.87
C ASP A 39 7.19 -0.27 -6.86
N LYS A 40 6.83 -0.41 -5.58
CA LYS A 40 7.71 -0.91 -4.52
C LYS A 40 7.88 -2.44 -4.54
N GLY A 41 7.18 -3.15 -5.42
CA GLY A 41 7.25 -4.61 -5.58
C GLY A 41 6.25 -5.41 -4.75
N TYR A 42 5.25 -4.75 -4.15
CA TYR A 42 4.12 -5.42 -3.51
C TYR A 42 3.03 -5.69 -4.55
N ASP A 43 2.56 -6.93 -4.63
CA ASP A 43 1.46 -7.31 -5.50
C ASP A 43 0.14 -7.23 -4.71
N ILE A 44 -0.48 -6.05 -4.72
CA ILE A 44 -1.76 -5.79 -4.04
C ILE A 44 -2.81 -5.22 -4.97
N THR A 45 -4.06 -5.57 -4.75
CA THR A 45 -5.20 -5.13 -5.56
C THR A 45 -5.97 -3.97 -4.92
N THR A 46 -6.82 -3.33 -5.71
CA THR A 46 -7.70 -2.27 -5.21
C THR A 46 -8.75 -2.79 -4.23
N GLU A 47 -9.23 -4.03 -4.39
CA GLU A 47 -10.15 -4.65 -3.43
C GLU A 47 -9.46 -4.88 -2.09
N GLU A 48 -8.25 -5.43 -2.11
CA GLU A 48 -7.45 -5.66 -0.92
C GLU A 48 -7.11 -4.34 -0.20
N ALA A 49 -6.62 -3.32 -0.92
CA ALA A 49 -6.34 -2.02 -0.33
C ALA A 49 -7.62 -1.35 0.23
N SER A 50 -8.78 -1.56 -0.42
CA SER A 50 -10.06 -1.02 0.07
C SER A 50 -10.57 -1.68 1.33
N ALA A 51 -10.17 -2.93 1.62
CA ALA A 51 -10.55 -3.61 2.85
C ALA A 51 -9.81 -3.09 4.09
N TYR A 52 -8.71 -2.34 3.91
CA TYR A 52 -7.82 -1.85 4.97
C TYR A 52 -7.91 -0.32 5.23
N ILE A 53 -8.67 0.43 4.42
CA ILE A 53 -8.93 1.87 4.58
C ILE A 53 -10.31 2.07 5.20
#